data_AF-A0A950SKF5-F1
#
_entry.id   AF-A0A950SKF5-F1
#
_cell.length_a   1.000
_cell.length_b   1.000
_cell.length_c   1.000
_cell.angle_alpha   90.00
_cell.angle_beta   90.00
_cell.angle_gamma   90.00
#
_symmetry.space_group_name_H-M   'P 1'
#
loop_
_entity.id
_entity.type
_entity.pdbx_description
1 polymer ?
#
loop_
_entity_poly.entity_id
_entity_poly.type
_entity_poly.pdbx_seq_one_letter_code
_entity_poly.pdbx_strand_id
1 'polypeptide(L)'
;MPNGFAVLIFDRSTPLLPNGTHDVIYQTTLPPSATSFQVPASANLQIGDKYTIGLQVITTRDGNPAGAESDFKSRSYSYFDFTPKLASTTPENIALPMVDGTTGVYHFNVGSVGPDSVTFIDPAVAVGYIYDTGEGDPNFASVILPDVGGGAFDLSYLSTTVVLDAGVQYFFPTGGVSEFTVTGIDPSADLDPADTSAFVTGLTFVSDGSFTGTMTPITEVASTVPEPTSLALLTPTLLLFGLLGRRRRELVGHHDDIGTGVIR
;
A
#
# COMPACT_ATOMS: atom_id res chain seq x y z
N MET A 1 -15.95 25.19 9.99
CA MET A 1 -14.78 24.50 10.59
C MET A 1 -15.27 23.14 11.05
N PRO A 2 -14.50 22.05 10.83
CA PRO A 2 -14.78 20.76 11.44
C PRO A 2 -14.95 20.93 12.96
N ASN A 3 -15.90 20.19 13.53
CA ASN A 3 -16.23 20.28 14.95
C ASN A 3 -16.08 18.94 15.68
N GLY A 4 -15.47 17.95 15.04
CA GLY A 4 -14.87 16.81 15.70
C GLY A 4 -14.16 15.87 14.75
N PHE A 5 -13.41 14.95 15.36
CA PHE A 5 -12.77 13.85 14.67
C PHE A 5 -13.31 12.53 15.21
N ALA A 6 -13.37 11.50 14.39
CA ALA A 6 -13.64 10.15 14.88
C ALA A 6 -12.55 9.20 14.39
N VAL A 7 -12.24 8.21 15.22
CA VAL A 7 -11.31 7.13 14.91
C VAL A 7 -12.07 5.82 14.93
N LEU A 8 -11.85 5.00 13.92
CA LEU A 8 -12.40 3.65 13.81
C LEU A 8 -11.24 2.69 13.53
N ILE A 9 -11.27 1.51 14.12
CA ILE A 9 -10.33 0.44 13.80
C ILE A 9 -11.11 -0.76 13.31
N PHE A 10 -10.74 -1.25 12.13
CA PHE A 10 -11.34 -2.39 11.46
C PHE A 10 -10.39 -3.57 11.52
N ASP A 11 -10.92 -4.75 11.85
CA ASP A 11 -10.20 -6.01 11.75
C ASP A 11 -10.32 -6.57 10.32
N ARG A 12 -9.19 -6.66 9.62
CA ARG A 12 -9.11 -7.19 8.25
C ARG A 12 -8.73 -8.67 8.18
N SER A 13 -8.38 -9.27 9.31
CA SER A 13 -8.00 -10.69 9.41
C SER A 13 -9.22 -11.58 9.57
N THR A 14 -10.31 -11.02 10.08
CA THR A 14 -11.60 -11.73 10.17
C THR A 14 -12.37 -11.70 8.85
N PRO A 15 -13.16 -12.75 8.56
CA PRO A 15 -14.08 -12.73 7.43
C PRO A 15 -15.03 -11.53 7.51
N LEU A 16 -15.39 -11.00 6.34
CA LEU A 16 -16.38 -9.94 6.25
C LEU A 16 -17.68 -10.34 6.99
N LEU A 17 -18.25 -9.37 7.69
CA LEU A 17 -19.57 -9.47 8.25
C LEU A 17 -20.60 -9.74 7.13
N PRO A 18 -21.81 -10.25 7.45
CA PRO A 18 -22.83 -10.57 6.44
C PRO A 18 -23.24 -9.40 5.53
N ASN A 19 -22.96 -8.17 5.93
CA ASN A 19 -23.17 -6.94 5.15
C ASN A 19 -21.99 -6.58 4.22
N GLY A 20 -20.95 -7.42 4.16
CA GLY A 20 -19.76 -7.21 3.34
C GLY A 20 -18.72 -6.25 3.93
N THR A 21 -18.84 -5.84 5.19
CA THR A 21 -17.86 -4.95 5.86
C THR A 21 -16.95 -5.72 6.80
N HIS A 22 -15.74 -5.20 7.01
CA HIS A 22 -14.88 -5.67 8.10
C HIS A 22 -15.46 -5.28 9.47
N ASP A 23 -15.08 -6.03 10.51
CA ASP A 23 -15.58 -5.78 11.87
C ASP A 23 -14.94 -4.53 12.47
N VAL A 24 -15.75 -3.64 13.06
CA VAL A 24 -15.26 -2.44 13.75
C VAL A 24 -14.97 -2.83 15.19
N ILE A 25 -13.70 -3.07 15.50
CA ILE A 25 -13.25 -3.51 16.82
C ILE A 25 -13.04 -2.36 17.81
N TYR A 26 -12.94 -1.13 17.31
CA TYR A 26 -12.82 0.06 18.14
C TYR A 26 -13.37 1.29 17.45
N GLN A 27 -14.05 2.16 18.19
CA GLN A 27 -14.49 3.47 17.71
C GLN A 27 -14.48 4.50 18.85
N THR A 28 -14.02 5.71 18.56
CA THR A 28 -14.11 6.85 19.48
C THR A 28 -14.22 8.18 18.74
N THR A 29 -14.79 9.19 19.39
CA THR A 29 -14.73 10.59 18.96
C THR A 29 -13.60 11.30 19.72
N LEU A 30 -12.87 12.17 19.03
CA LEU A 30 -11.81 13.00 19.60
C LEU A 30 -12.24 14.48 19.57
N PRO A 31 -11.75 15.30 20.53
CA PRO A 31 -12.05 16.73 20.53
C PRO A 31 -11.42 17.43 19.30
N PRO A 32 -11.95 18.59 18.86
CA PRO A 32 -11.43 19.33 17.71
C PRO A 32 -9.98 19.81 17.84
N SER A 33 -9.40 19.78 19.04
CA SER A 33 -8.02 20.16 19.31
C SER A 33 -7.06 18.97 19.36
N ALA A 34 -7.53 17.74 19.14
CA ALA A 34 -6.67 16.56 19.17
C ALA A 34 -5.69 16.59 17.99
N THR A 35 -4.40 16.43 18.29
CA THR A 35 -3.31 16.32 17.28
C THR A 35 -2.68 14.93 17.25
N SER A 36 -3.10 14.04 18.15
CA SER A 36 -2.61 12.67 18.25
C SER A 36 -3.71 11.76 18.82
N PHE A 37 -3.55 10.46 18.58
CA PHE A 37 -4.39 9.40 19.12
C PHE A 37 -3.52 8.20 19.44
N GLN A 38 -3.67 7.66 20.65
CA GLN A 38 -3.03 6.41 21.04
C GLN A 38 -4.07 5.29 20.98
N VAL A 39 -3.77 4.22 20.23
CA VAL A 39 -4.62 3.04 20.18
C VAL A 39 -4.70 2.43 21.58
N PRO A 40 -5.90 2.26 22.16
CA PRO A 40 -6.01 1.73 23.52
C PRO A 40 -5.86 0.21 23.54
N ALA A 41 -5.38 -0.32 24.67
CA ALA A 41 -5.28 -1.76 24.88
C ALA A 41 -6.63 -2.50 24.69
N SER A 42 -7.76 -1.82 24.91
CA SER A 42 -9.10 -2.39 24.69
C SER A 42 -9.43 -2.70 23.23
N ALA A 43 -8.64 -2.19 22.26
CA ALA A 43 -8.76 -2.59 20.87
C ALA A 43 -8.31 -4.05 20.63
N ASN A 44 -7.64 -4.68 21.60
CA ASN A 44 -7.27 -6.10 21.60
C ASN A 44 -6.57 -6.58 20.31
N LEU A 45 -5.71 -5.73 19.76
CA LEU A 45 -4.96 -6.04 18.54
C LEU A 45 -4.04 -7.26 18.75
N GLN A 46 -4.01 -8.14 17.76
CA GLN A 46 -3.14 -9.32 17.74
C GLN A 46 -1.91 -9.05 16.87
N ILE A 47 -0.77 -9.62 17.27
CA ILE A 47 0.46 -9.52 16.49
C ILE A 47 0.32 -10.30 15.19
N GLY A 48 0.70 -9.69 14.07
CA GLY A 48 0.68 -10.28 12.74
C GLY A 48 -0.65 -10.17 11.99
N ASP A 49 -1.73 -9.80 12.69
CA ASP A 49 -3.04 -9.57 12.08
C ASP A 49 -3.09 -8.21 11.37
N LYS A 50 -3.85 -8.15 10.27
CA LYS A 50 -4.05 -6.95 9.45
C LYS A 50 -5.23 -6.14 9.96
N TYR A 51 -5.03 -4.83 10.08
CA TYR A 51 -6.04 -3.88 10.53
C TYR A 51 -6.07 -2.65 9.62
N THR A 52 -7.17 -1.90 9.68
CA THR A 52 -7.28 -0.55 9.11
C THR A 52 -7.68 0.42 10.20
N ILE A 53 -7.00 1.56 10.31
CA ILE A 53 -7.46 2.71 11.08
C ILE A 53 -8.08 3.75 10.16
N GLY A 54 -9.34 4.10 10.42
CA GLY A 54 -10.07 5.16 9.74
C GLY A 54 -10.09 6.43 10.58
N LEU A 55 -9.60 7.54 10.03
CA LEU A 55 -9.71 8.87 10.59
C LEU A 55 -10.79 9.65 9.87
N GLN A 56 -11.79 10.10 10.64
CA GLN A 56 -12.89 10.91 10.13
C GLN A 56 -12.74 12.35 10.57
N VAL A 57 -12.96 13.28 9.64
CA VAL A 57 -13.15 14.70 9.93
C VAL A 57 -14.62 15.03 9.73
N ILE A 58 -15.30 15.48 10.79
CA ILE A 58 -16.76 15.64 10.80
C ILE A 58 -17.11 17.10 11.02
N THR A 59 -18.12 17.57 10.28
CA THR A 59 -18.88 18.78 10.63
C THR A 59 -20.32 18.38 10.87
N THR A 60 -20.85 18.68 12.05
CA THR A 60 -22.25 18.40 12.42
C THR A 60 -23.14 19.64 12.25
N ARG A 61 -24.47 19.46 12.24
CA ARG A 61 -25.41 20.59 12.11
C ARG A 61 -25.57 21.32 13.44
N ASP A 62 -25.49 20.60 14.55
CA ASP A 62 -25.78 21.09 15.90
C ASP A 62 -24.54 21.51 16.70
N GLY A 63 -23.33 21.23 16.21
CA GLY A 63 -22.09 21.49 16.95
C GLY A 63 -21.54 20.31 17.76
N ASN A 64 -22.30 19.21 17.90
CA ASN A 64 -21.97 18.04 18.70
C ASN A 64 -21.40 16.89 17.85
N PRO A 65 -20.08 16.63 17.88
CA PRO A 65 -19.46 15.57 17.08
C PRO A 65 -19.72 14.14 17.58
N ALA A 66 -20.34 13.98 18.76
CA ALA A 66 -20.76 12.68 19.29
C ALA A 66 -22.24 12.37 18.97
N GLY A 67 -22.88 13.18 18.13
CA GLY A 67 -24.27 13.01 17.71
C GLY A 67 -24.50 11.83 16.74
N ALA A 68 -25.77 11.60 16.40
CA ALA A 68 -26.13 10.59 15.40
C ALA A 68 -25.60 10.96 14.01
N GLU A 69 -25.34 9.95 13.18
CA GLU A 69 -24.91 10.10 11.77
C GLU A 69 -25.84 11.00 10.94
N SER A 70 -27.12 11.05 11.30
CA SER A 70 -28.11 11.94 10.68
C SER A 70 -27.80 13.43 10.89
N ASP A 71 -27.03 13.77 11.93
CA ASP A 71 -26.61 15.13 12.20
C ASP A 71 -25.36 15.55 11.42
N PHE A 72 -24.68 14.62 10.75
CA PHE A 72 -23.47 14.94 9.99
C PHE A 72 -23.83 15.79 8.77
N LYS A 73 -23.27 17.00 8.70
CA LYS A 73 -23.41 17.94 7.59
C LYS A 73 -22.39 17.65 6.50
N SER A 74 -21.17 17.30 6.88
CA SER A 74 -20.13 16.82 5.98
C SER A 74 -19.16 15.92 6.73
N ARG A 75 -18.55 14.99 5.99
CA ARG A 75 -17.55 14.06 6.51
C ARG A 75 -16.44 13.85 5.47
N SER A 76 -15.21 13.67 5.93
CA SER A 76 -14.08 13.19 5.13
C SER A 76 -13.45 12.00 5.82
N TYR A 77 -12.91 11.07 5.05
CA TYR A 77 -12.25 9.86 5.55
C TYR A 77 -10.83 9.77 5.03
N SER A 78 -9.95 9.30 5.91
CA SER A 78 -8.64 8.77 5.56
C SER A 78 -8.51 7.38 6.20
N TYR A 79 -7.93 6.43 5.48
CA TYR A 79 -7.74 5.06 5.94
C TYR A 79 -6.26 4.71 5.86
N PHE A 80 -5.77 3.99 6.86
CA PHE A 80 -4.40 3.54 6.93
C PHE A 80 -4.40 2.07 7.35
N ASP A 81 -3.78 1.22 6.54
CA ASP A 81 -3.61 -0.20 6.85
C ASP A 81 -2.36 -0.39 7.71
N PHE A 82 -2.44 -1.23 8.72
CA PHE A 82 -1.32 -1.51 9.62
C PHE A 82 -1.37 -2.94 10.16
N THR A 83 -0.20 -3.45 10.56
CA THR A 83 -0.03 -4.78 11.17
C THR A 83 0.82 -4.64 12.44
N PRO A 84 0.28 -4.95 13.63
CA PRO A 84 1.07 -4.95 14.86
C PRO A 84 2.21 -5.97 14.78
N LYS A 85 3.42 -5.56 15.16
CA LYS A 85 4.61 -6.41 15.22
C LYS A 85 5.18 -6.41 16.64
N LEU A 86 5.99 -7.41 16.97
CA LEU A 86 6.75 -7.43 18.21
C LEU A 86 7.84 -6.35 18.15
N ALA A 87 8.00 -5.59 19.24
CA ALA A 87 9.00 -4.53 19.37
C ALA A 87 10.45 -4.98 19.13
N SER A 88 10.73 -6.29 19.16
CA SER A 88 12.10 -6.83 19.02
C SER A 88 12.54 -7.10 17.57
N THR A 89 11.65 -6.98 16.57
CA THR A 89 11.98 -7.25 15.15
C THR A 89 11.91 -6.02 14.26
N THR A 90 11.30 -4.94 14.75
CA THR A 90 11.12 -3.69 14.02
C THR A 90 11.33 -2.53 15.00
N PRO A 91 12.00 -1.44 14.60
CA PRO A 91 12.20 -0.28 15.46
C PRO A 91 10.88 0.25 16.03
N GLU A 92 10.87 0.68 17.30
CA GLU A 92 9.64 1.03 18.05
C GLU A 92 8.91 2.30 17.55
N ASN A 93 9.41 2.96 16.50
CA ASN A 93 8.80 4.17 15.95
C ASN A 93 9.12 4.31 14.45
N ILE A 94 8.31 3.70 13.61
CA ILE A 94 8.40 3.79 12.15
C ILE A 94 7.37 4.83 11.69
N ALA A 95 7.83 5.89 11.03
CA ALA A 95 6.96 6.87 10.41
C ALA A 95 6.48 6.36 9.05
N LEU A 96 5.16 6.22 8.92
CA LEU A 96 4.52 5.87 7.65
C LEU A 96 4.20 7.12 6.84
N PRO A 97 4.37 7.10 5.51
CA PRO A 97 4.05 8.24 4.67
C PRO A 97 2.55 8.36 4.40
N MET A 98 2.16 9.57 4.00
CA MET A 98 0.95 9.77 3.21
C MET A 98 1.29 9.58 1.73
N VAL A 99 0.47 8.82 1.00
CA VAL A 99 0.61 8.66 -0.46
C VAL A 99 -0.19 9.76 -1.16
N ASP A 100 0.44 10.51 -2.06
CA ASP A 100 -0.29 11.33 -3.02
C ASP A 100 -0.98 10.41 -4.05
N GLY A 101 -2.31 10.37 -4.02
CA GLY A 101 -3.11 9.51 -4.92
C GLY A 101 -3.01 9.86 -6.40
N THR A 102 -2.40 11.00 -6.76
CA THR A 102 -2.19 11.41 -8.16
C THR A 102 -0.81 11.00 -8.67
N THR A 103 0.21 11.20 -7.84
CA THR A 103 1.62 11.04 -8.24
C THR A 103 2.27 9.75 -7.72
N GLY A 104 1.69 9.15 -6.67
CA GLY A 104 2.29 8.02 -5.96
C GLY A 104 3.47 8.42 -5.06
N VAL A 105 3.76 9.71 -4.89
CA VAL A 105 4.84 10.20 -4.02
C VAL A 105 4.46 10.00 -2.56
N TYR A 106 5.41 9.52 -1.78
CA TYR A 106 5.28 9.34 -0.34
C TYR A 106 5.73 10.62 0.38
N HIS A 107 4.85 11.20 1.20
CA HIS A 107 5.11 12.41 1.99
C HIS A 107 5.20 12.07 3.47
N PHE A 108 6.22 12.58 4.16
CA PHE A 108 6.41 12.37 5.59
C PHE A 108 6.09 13.63 6.38
N ASN A 109 5.77 13.47 7.67
CA ASN A 109 5.62 14.55 8.62
C ASN A 109 6.02 14.07 10.02
N VAL A 110 7.32 14.11 10.30
CA VAL A 110 7.93 13.67 11.56
C VAL A 110 8.35 14.91 12.35
N GLY A 111 7.73 15.13 13.50
CA GLY A 111 7.91 16.37 14.28
C GLY A 111 9.21 16.49 15.06
N SER A 112 9.98 15.40 15.20
CA SER A 112 11.25 15.39 15.92
C SER A 112 12.22 14.43 15.27
N VAL A 113 13.25 14.97 14.65
CA VAL A 113 14.40 14.26 14.09
C VAL A 113 15.69 14.91 14.55
N GLY A 114 16.83 14.24 14.44
CA GLY A 114 18.11 14.80 14.88
C GLY A 114 19.33 13.90 14.62
N PRO A 115 20.53 14.33 15.05
CA PRO A 115 21.77 13.59 14.87
C PRO A 115 21.90 12.38 15.79
N ASP A 116 21.29 12.43 16.98
CA ASP A 116 21.43 11.42 18.02
C ASP A 116 20.31 10.36 17.99
N SER A 117 19.40 10.44 17.02
CA SER A 117 18.26 9.54 16.89
C SER A 117 18.06 9.07 15.45
N VAL A 118 17.97 7.76 15.26
CA VAL A 118 17.58 7.19 13.97
C VAL A 118 16.07 7.30 13.81
N THR A 119 15.64 7.98 12.76
CA THR A 119 14.25 8.04 12.31
C THR A 119 14.02 6.93 11.30
N PHE A 120 13.13 6.00 11.60
CA PHE A 120 12.78 4.93 10.67
C PHE A 120 11.55 5.32 9.85
N ILE A 121 11.62 5.13 8.54
CA ILE A 121 10.55 5.40 7.59
C ILE A 121 10.29 4.19 6.72
N ASP A 122 9.04 3.97 6.30
CA ASP A 122 8.67 2.81 5.49
C ASP A 122 7.68 3.19 4.38
N PRO A 123 8.12 3.24 3.10
CA PRO A 123 7.24 3.32 1.94
C PRO A 123 6.77 1.92 1.49
N ALA A 124 5.70 1.86 0.70
CA ALA A 124 5.41 0.65 -0.06
C ALA A 124 6.52 0.37 -1.10
N VAL A 125 6.81 -0.92 -1.31
CA VAL A 125 7.96 -1.45 -2.07
C VAL A 125 8.00 -0.94 -3.52
N ALA A 126 9.20 -0.55 -3.96
CA ALA A 126 9.53 -0.16 -5.32
C ALA A 126 10.95 -0.67 -5.70
N VAL A 127 11.38 -0.51 -6.95
CA VAL A 127 12.73 -0.92 -7.39
C VAL A 127 13.83 0.08 -7.01
N GLY A 128 13.43 1.25 -6.52
CA GLY A 128 14.29 2.30 -6.02
C GLY A 128 13.47 3.49 -5.52
N TYR A 129 14.14 4.46 -4.91
CA TYR A 129 13.53 5.69 -4.42
C TYR A 129 14.47 6.88 -4.57
N ILE A 130 13.88 8.04 -4.82
CA ILE A 130 14.53 9.34 -4.66
C ILE A 130 14.03 9.93 -3.34
N TYR A 131 14.95 10.30 -2.46
CA TYR A 131 14.69 10.89 -1.15
C TYR A 131 15.01 12.37 -1.20
N ASP A 132 14.10 13.20 -0.69
CA ASP A 132 14.25 14.65 -0.62
C ASP A 132 13.85 15.17 0.75
N THR A 133 14.57 16.16 1.26
CA THR A 133 14.16 16.95 2.43
C THR A 133 13.11 17.99 2.05
N GLY A 134 12.18 18.28 2.95
CA GLY A 134 11.24 19.40 2.81
C GLY A 134 11.91 20.76 3.04
N GLU A 135 11.17 21.83 2.74
CA GLU A 135 11.66 23.19 2.97
C GLU A 135 11.87 23.44 4.47
N GLY A 136 13.10 23.78 4.86
CA GLY A 136 13.46 24.06 6.25
C GLY A 136 13.79 22.82 7.10
N ASP A 137 13.67 21.62 6.53
CA ASP A 137 14.16 20.40 7.17
C ASP A 137 15.71 20.42 7.30
N PRO A 138 16.28 19.76 8.32
CA PRO A 138 17.72 19.50 8.35
C PRO A 138 18.11 18.51 7.24
N ASN A 139 19.33 18.63 6.72
CA ASN A 139 19.87 17.66 5.76
C ASN A 139 20.01 16.26 6.36
N PHE A 140 19.92 15.24 5.52
CA PHE A 140 20.24 13.86 5.89
C PHE A 140 21.74 13.74 6.23
N ALA A 141 22.05 13.24 7.42
CA ALA A 141 23.41 12.94 7.87
C ALA A 141 23.81 11.49 7.56
N SER A 142 22.86 10.56 7.60
CA SER A 142 23.13 9.15 7.28
C SER A 142 21.89 8.43 6.76
N VAL A 143 22.12 7.28 6.11
CA VAL A 143 21.09 6.31 5.73
C VAL A 143 21.47 4.89 6.17
N ILE A 144 20.48 4.09 6.56
CA ILE A 144 20.56 2.65 6.82
C ILE A 144 19.49 2.00 5.94
N LEU A 145 19.90 1.15 5.00
CA LEU A 145 18.96 0.44 4.13
C LEU A 145 18.63 -0.95 4.69
N PRO A 146 17.38 -1.42 4.57
CA PRO A 146 16.96 -2.71 5.12
C PRO A 146 17.58 -3.87 4.34
N ASP A 147 17.68 -5.04 4.97
CA ASP A 147 18.00 -6.28 4.24
C ASP A 147 16.71 -6.87 3.67
N VAL A 148 16.58 -6.77 2.36
CA VAL A 148 15.41 -7.27 1.60
C VAL A 148 15.78 -8.37 0.61
N GLY A 149 16.86 -9.11 0.86
CA GLY A 149 17.21 -10.31 0.09
C GLY A 149 18.11 -10.11 -1.13
N GLY A 150 18.47 -8.86 -1.46
CA GLY A 150 19.39 -8.51 -2.56
C GLY A 150 20.85 -8.20 -2.15
N GLY A 151 21.11 -8.05 -0.85
CA GLY A 151 22.46 -7.91 -0.27
C GLY A 151 23.15 -6.54 -0.44
N ALA A 152 22.93 -5.82 -1.55
CA ALA A 152 23.54 -4.51 -1.78
C ALA A 152 22.66 -3.56 -2.61
N PHE A 153 22.82 -2.27 -2.37
CA PHE A 153 22.11 -1.17 -3.04
C PHE A 153 23.08 -0.19 -3.68
N ASP A 154 22.62 0.50 -4.72
CA ASP A 154 23.33 1.65 -5.27
C ASP A 154 22.79 2.93 -4.60
N LEU A 155 23.64 3.61 -3.83
CA LEU A 155 23.34 4.90 -3.19
C LEU A 155 24.02 6.02 -3.98
N SER A 156 23.23 6.97 -4.49
CA SER A 156 23.73 8.10 -5.28
C SER A 156 23.35 9.45 -4.66
N TYR A 157 24.28 10.39 -4.58
CA TYR A 157 24.07 11.75 -4.08
C TYR A 157 25.17 12.70 -4.60
N LEU A 158 24.87 13.97 -4.90
CA LEU A 158 25.85 15.00 -5.31
C LEU A 158 26.92 14.51 -6.34
N SER A 159 26.48 13.78 -7.37
CA SER A 159 27.35 13.16 -8.41
C SER A 159 28.29 12.03 -7.92
N THR A 160 28.10 11.53 -6.71
CA THR A 160 28.74 10.35 -6.14
C THR A 160 27.79 9.18 -6.20
N THR A 161 28.30 7.99 -6.52
CA THR A 161 27.57 6.71 -6.39
C THR A 161 28.45 5.75 -5.62
N VAL A 162 27.86 5.07 -4.63
CA VAL A 162 28.51 4.05 -3.81
C VAL A 162 27.62 2.82 -3.73
N VAL A 163 28.25 1.65 -3.69
CA VAL A 163 27.56 0.39 -3.36
C VAL A 163 27.49 0.28 -1.84
N LEU A 164 26.30 0.08 -1.31
CA LEU A 164 26.03 0.00 0.12
C LEU A 164 25.42 -1.37 0.46
N ASP A 165 26.09 -2.11 1.34
CA ASP A 165 25.55 -3.35 1.90
C ASP A 165 24.33 -3.05 2.79
N ALA A 166 23.35 -3.95 2.78
CA ALA A 166 22.18 -3.85 3.64
C ALA A 166 22.55 -3.82 5.14
N GLY A 167 21.78 -3.06 5.93
CA GLY A 167 21.96 -2.92 7.38
C GLY A 167 23.16 -2.07 7.80
N VAL A 168 24.00 -1.62 6.87
CA VAL A 168 25.15 -0.76 7.17
C VAL A 168 24.73 0.70 7.15
N GLN A 169 25.08 1.44 8.21
CA GLN A 169 24.89 2.89 8.25
C GLN A 169 25.95 3.59 7.40
N TYR A 170 25.48 4.31 6.38
CA TYR A 170 26.30 5.16 5.54
C TYR A 170 26.17 6.61 5.95
N PHE A 171 27.28 7.28 6.26
CA PHE A 171 27.32 8.70 6.60
C PHE A 171 27.65 9.54 5.37
N PHE A 172 26.82 10.54 5.10
CA PHE A 172 27.07 11.53 4.06
C PHE A 172 28.22 12.47 4.47
N PRO A 173 28.84 13.19 3.51
CA PRO A 173 29.87 14.18 3.81
C PRO A 173 29.40 15.25 4.80
N THR A 174 30.36 15.97 5.39
CA THR A 174 30.08 17.08 6.32
C THR A 174 29.04 18.05 5.76
N GLY A 175 27.98 18.29 6.55
CA GLY A 175 26.84 19.12 6.14
C GLY A 175 25.66 18.32 5.57
N GLY A 176 25.82 17.01 5.38
CA GLY A 176 24.77 16.12 4.91
C GLY A 176 24.35 16.39 3.46
N VAL A 177 23.27 15.74 3.03
CA VAL A 177 22.65 15.96 1.71
C VAL A 177 21.15 16.23 1.88
N SER A 178 20.58 17.06 1.02
CA SER A 178 19.13 17.30 0.94
C SER A 178 18.43 16.27 0.06
N GLU A 179 19.17 15.62 -0.85
CA GLU A 179 18.66 14.65 -1.81
C GLU A 179 19.64 13.47 -1.93
N PHE A 180 19.10 12.25 -1.99
CA PHE A 180 19.84 11.06 -2.40
C PHE A 180 18.92 10.05 -3.09
N THR A 181 19.48 9.18 -3.92
CA THR A 181 18.76 8.14 -4.65
C THR A 181 19.26 6.76 -4.24
N VAL A 182 18.35 5.82 -4.06
CA VAL A 182 18.62 4.40 -3.82
C VAL A 182 18.04 3.59 -4.97
N THR A 183 18.86 2.77 -5.60
CA THR A 183 18.43 1.78 -6.60
C THR A 183 19.00 0.40 -6.27
N GLY A 184 18.61 -0.61 -7.04
CA GLY A 184 19.06 -1.99 -6.84
C GLY A 184 18.21 -2.77 -5.84
N ILE A 185 16.98 -2.30 -5.57
CA ILE A 185 16.00 -3.11 -4.83
C ILE A 185 15.54 -4.22 -5.77
N ASP A 186 15.80 -5.48 -5.38
CA ASP A 186 15.52 -6.64 -6.21
C ASP A 186 14.00 -6.80 -6.44
N PRO A 187 13.50 -6.68 -7.68
CA PRO A 187 12.08 -6.89 -7.99
C PRO A 187 11.62 -8.33 -7.72
N SER A 188 12.55 -9.29 -7.63
CA SER A 188 12.29 -10.72 -7.41
C SER A 188 12.31 -11.14 -5.94
N ALA A 189 12.51 -10.19 -5.01
CA ALA A 189 12.51 -10.46 -3.58
C ALA A 189 11.13 -10.86 -3.00
N ASP A 190 10.10 -11.05 -3.83
CA ASP A 190 8.72 -11.38 -3.45
C ASP A 190 8.16 -10.49 -2.31
N LEU A 191 8.68 -9.26 -2.19
CA LEU A 191 8.23 -8.30 -1.20
C LEU A 191 6.79 -7.91 -1.55
N ASP A 192 5.86 -8.13 -0.62
CA ASP A 192 4.47 -7.73 -0.79
C ASP A 192 4.41 -6.19 -0.88
N PRO A 193 4.02 -5.59 -2.01
CA PRO A 193 3.94 -4.14 -2.14
C PRO A 193 2.90 -3.51 -1.20
N ALA A 194 2.01 -4.31 -0.60
CA ALA A 194 1.07 -3.88 0.41
C ALA A 194 1.59 -4.03 1.86
N ASP A 195 2.80 -4.59 2.06
CA ASP A 195 3.42 -4.66 3.38
C ASP A 195 4.15 -3.34 3.70
N THR A 196 3.57 -2.58 4.63
CA THR A 196 4.08 -1.30 5.14
C THR A 196 5.22 -1.45 6.15
N SER A 197 5.84 -2.65 6.18
CA SER A 197 7.06 -2.95 6.94
C SER A 197 8.17 -3.57 6.06
N ALA A 198 7.98 -3.61 4.74
CA ALA A 198 8.86 -4.34 3.84
C ALA A 198 10.13 -3.58 3.45
N PHE A 199 10.16 -2.24 3.59
CA PHE A 199 11.34 -1.44 3.25
C PHE A 199 11.62 -0.35 4.29
N VAL A 200 11.92 -0.76 5.52
CA VAL A 200 12.23 0.17 6.62
C VAL A 200 13.62 0.81 6.43
N THR A 201 13.65 2.08 6.00
CA THR A 201 14.87 2.89 5.90
C THR A 201 15.12 3.65 7.20
N GLY A 202 16.35 3.61 7.73
CA GLY A 202 16.79 4.43 8.86
C GLY A 202 17.51 5.70 8.41
N LEU A 203 17.13 6.85 8.94
CA LEU A 203 17.72 8.16 8.62
C LEU A 203 18.20 8.86 9.89
N THR A 204 19.33 9.58 9.79
CA THR A 204 19.71 10.59 10.80
C THR A 204 19.89 11.93 10.13
N PHE A 205 19.88 13.01 10.90
CA PHE A 205 19.87 14.37 10.39
C PHE A 205 21.00 15.21 11.00
N VAL A 206 21.47 16.21 10.26
CA VAL A 206 22.63 17.02 10.69
C VAL A 206 22.36 17.89 11.92
N SER A 207 21.09 18.18 12.22
CA SER A 207 20.66 18.92 13.39
C SER A 207 19.24 18.51 13.78
N ASP A 208 18.81 18.92 14.98
CA ASP A 208 17.44 18.72 15.42
C ASP A 208 16.45 19.50 14.54
N GLY A 209 15.27 18.94 14.31
CA GLY A 209 14.22 19.57 13.51
C GLY A 209 13.01 18.68 13.26
N SER A 210 12.28 19.00 12.19
CA SER A 210 11.23 18.16 11.63
C SER A 210 11.67 17.57 10.29
N PHE A 211 11.04 16.48 9.88
CA PHE A 211 11.19 15.92 8.54
C PHE A 211 9.82 15.92 7.83
N THR A 212 9.71 16.76 6.81
CA THR A 212 8.54 16.95 5.95
C THR A 212 8.80 16.55 4.49
N GLY A 213 9.92 15.87 4.26
CA GLY A 213 10.38 15.45 2.96
C GLY A 213 9.59 14.31 2.31
N THR A 214 10.13 13.84 1.19
CA THR A 214 9.46 12.87 0.32
C THR A 214 10.31 11.67 -0.01
N MET A 215 9.63 10.58 -0.36
CA MET A 215 10.21 9.48 -1.12
C MET A 215 9.41 9.28 -2.41
N THR A 216 10.08 9.45 -3.55
CA THR A 216 9.50 9.23 -4.87
C THR A 216 9.86 7.82 -5.34
N PRO A 217 8.90 6.91 -5.56
CA PRO A 217 9.20 5.57 -6.04
C PRO A 217 9.71 5.60 -7.48
N ILE A 218 10.78 4.86 -7.73
CA ILE A 218 11.24 4.53 -9.07
C ILE A 218 10.53 3.23 -9.46
N THR A 219 9.66 3.30 -10.46
CA THR A 219 9.00 2.12 -11.02
C THR A 219 9.77 1.64 -12.25
N GLU A 220 10.03 0.34 -12.37
CA GLU A 220 10.41 -0.21 -13.67
C GLU A 220 9.23 0.03 -14.63
N VAL A 221 9.52 0.62 -15.79
CA VAL A 221 8.61 0.52 -16.92
C VAL A 221 8.56 -0.96 -17.27
N ALA A 222 7.52 -1.65 -16.83
CA ALA A 222 7.22 -2.98 -17.34
C ALA A 222 7.20 -2.84 -18.86
N SER A 223 8.23 -3.36 -19.54
CA SER A 223 8.17 -3.53 -20.98
C SER A 223 6.91 -4.33 -21.20
N THR A 224 5.91 -3.75 -21.85
CA THR A 224 4.66 -4.44 -22.14
C THR A 224 5.02 -5.71 -22.89
N VAL A 225 5.13 -6.84 -22.19
CA VAL A 225 5.24 -8.16 -22.81
C VAL A 225 3.87 -8.32 -23.44
N PRO A 226 3.74 -8.28 -24.77
CA PRO A 226 2.45 -8.51 -25.38
C PRO A 226 1.98 -9.87 -24.90
N GLU A 227 0.79 -9.92 -24.29
CA GLU A 227 0.20 -11.20 -23.90
C GLU A 227 0.33 -12.13 -25.11
N PRO A 228 0.89 -13.34 -24.92
CA PRO A 228 1.00 -14.27 -26.01
C PRO A 228 -0.38 -14.43 -26.60
N THR A 229 -0.46 -14.42 -27.92
CA THR A 229 -1.70 -14.34 -28.67
C THR A 229 -2.48 -15.66 -28.55
N SER A 230 -2.96 -15.98 -27.35
CA SER A 230 -3.71 -17.20 -27.05
C SER A 230 -5.02 -17.24 -27.84
N LEU A 231 -5.55 -16.06 -28.21
CA LEU A 231 -6.65 -15.91 -29.15
C LEU A 231 -6.27 -16.26 -30.61
N ALA A 232 -5.02 -16.03 -31.05
CA ALA A 232 -4.60 -16.42 -32.39
C ALA A 232 -4.47 -17.94 -32.55
N LEU A 233 -4.14 -18.68 -31.48
CA LEU A 233 -4.08 -20.16 -31.49
C LEU A 233 -5.45 -20.84 -31.43
N LEU A 234 -6.51 -20.13 -31.06
CA LEU A 234 -7.87 -20.67 -30.94
C LEU A 234 -8.65 -20.61 -32.27
N THR A 235 -8.22 -19.75 -33.19
CA THR A 235 -8.86 -19.58 -34.52
C THR A 235 -8.62 -20.73 -35.52
N PRO A 236 -7.44 -21.40 -35.58
CA PRO A 236 -7.22 -22.49 -36.55
C PRO A 236 -7.98 -23.76 -36.17
N THR A 237 -8.16 -24.03 -34.87
CA THR A 237 -8.85 -25.24 -34.39
C THR A 237 -10.35 -25.18 -34.62
N LEU A 238 -10.99 -24.02 -34.47
CA LEU A 238 -12.44 -23.90 -34.68
C LEU A 238 -12.84 -23.98 -36.17
N LEU A 239 -12.00 -23.48 -37.08
CA LEU A 239 -12.18 -23.61 -38.52
C LEU A 239 -12.04 -25.07 -39.01
N LEU A 240 -11.10 -25.83 -38.42
CA LEU A 240 -10.92 -27.24 -38.78
C LEU A 240 -12.13 -28.09 -38.35
N PHE A 241 -12.65 -27.90 -37.13
CA PHE A 241 -13.85 -28.63 -36.68
C PHE A 241 -15.14 -28.19 -37.38
N GLY A 242 -15.26 -26.91 -37.77
CA GLY A 242 -16.42 -26.40 -38.51
C GLY A 242 -16.56 -26.95 -39.93
N LEU A 243 -15.45 -27.25 -40.62
CA LEU A 243 -15.46 -27.81 -41.98
C LEU A 243 -15.73 -29.32 -42.01
N LEU A 244 -15.38 -30.05 -40.95
CA LEU A 244 -15.67 -31.50 -40.81
C LEU A 244 -17.15 -31.79 -40.48
N GLY A 245 -17.86 -30.87 -39.80
CA GLY A 245 -19.27 -31.05 -39.42
C GLY A 245 -20.30 -30.88 -40.54
N ARG A 246 -19.90 -30.34 -41.70
CA ARG A 246 -20.86 -29.91 -42.73
C ARG A 246 -21.19 -30.96 -43.80
N ARG A 247 -20.71 -32.20 -43.67
CA ARG A 247 -20.85 -33.27 -44.69
C ARG A 247 -21.85 -34.39 -44.38
N ARG A 248 -22.71 -34.28 -43.37
CA ARG A 248 -23.75 -35.30 -43.14
C ARG A 248 -25.11 -34.68 -42.89
N ARG A 249 -25.83 -34.42 -43.97
CA ARG A 249 -27.29 -34.48 -44.04
C ARG A 249 -27.72 -34.36 -45.49
N GLU A 250 -27.62 -35.46 -46.23
CA GLU A 250 -28.59 -35.79 -47.27
C GLU A 250 -28.72 -37.30 -47.37
N LEU A 251 -29.95 -37.75 -47.64
CA LEU A 251 -30.41 -39.11 -47.95
C LEU A 251 -30.57 -40.02 -46.73
N VAL A 252 -31.82 -40.26 -46.32
CA VAL A 252 -32.60 -41.44 -46.76
C VAL A 252 -34.07 -41.18 -46.40
N GLY A 253 -34.94 -41.22 -47.41
CA GLY A 253 -36.38 -41.25 -47.24
C GLY A 253 -36.92 -42.67 -47.12
N HIS A 254 -38.16 -42.73 -46.59
CA HIS A 254 -39.27 -43.57 -47.05
C HIS A 254 -39.15 -45.10 -46.87
N HIS A 255 -39.99 -45.69 -46.00
CA HIS A 255 -41.15 -46.53 -46.36
C HIS A 255 -41.81 -47.13 -45.09
N ASP A 256 -43.12 -46.90 -44.95
CA ASP A 256 -44.25 -47.68 -44.43
C ASP A 256 -44.00 -48.91 -43.50
N ASP A 257 -44.80 -49.13 -42.45
CA ASP A 257 -46.18 -49.67 -42.55
C ASP A 257 -46.90 -49.90 -41.19
N ILE A 258 -48.20 -49.55 -41.21
CA ILE A 258 -49.44 -50.13 -40.61
C ILE A 258 -49.59 -50.52 -39.11
N GLY A 259 -50.65 -49.91 -38.53
CA GLY A 259 -51.74 -50.60 -37.78
C GLY A 259 -51.87 -50.20 -36.30
N THR A 260 -53.04 -49.96 -35.68
CA THR A 260 -54.47 -49.98 -36.05
C THR A 260 -55.28 -49.40 -34.86
N GLY A 261 -56.48 -48.82 -35.08
CA GLY A 261 -57.55 -48.59 -34.05
C GLY A 261 -57.96 -47.11 -33.88
N VAL A 262 -58.95 -46.54 -34.58
CA VAL A 262 -60.44 -46.69 -34.55
C VAL A 262 -61.13 -45.97 -33.37
N ILE A 263 -62.31 -45.39 -33.70
CA ILE A 263 -63.38 -44.73 -32.92
C ILE A 263 -63.21 -43.19 -32.87
N ARG A 264 -64.05 -42.34 -33.49
CA ARG A 264 -65.47 -42.43 -33.90
C ARG A 264 -65.74 -41.51 -35.08
#